data_AF-A0A836HFI7-F1
#
_entry.id   AF-A0A836HFI7-F1
#
_cell.length_a   1.000
_cell.length_b   1.000
_cell.length_c   1.000
_cell.angle_alpha   90.00
_cell.angle_beta   90.00
_cell.angle_gamma   90.00
#
_symmetry.space_group_name_H-M   'P 1'
#
loop_
_entity.id
_entity.type
_entity.pdbx_description
1 polymer ?
#
loop_
_entity_poly.entity_id
_entity_poly.type
_entity_poly.pdbx_seq_one_letter_code
_entity_poly.pdbx_strand_id
1 'polypeptide(L)'
;MLRCVPRCLARRKHGQTTWSPNNTSSGAAPMNGVTAQEALQIAYRPMPLANTVEYEEDFGPNMMIHREFVSSKHRTRMASNISALAYSDVELTRARQQLAGVMNRERRGALVGSGGGAGDRVLFSSDVDETTREVKSARFLFNEQRMRFCDRFQTFFRERIERRVGGGDAGEDRHFYFSLMEACAVLHGCDTADAREAYYRRFLGLDLETLEAEAAAVRARAADAAEVSAQLTPKEADAGDCALVAAAAHAAGGPRSTVDAVQDIIDALPPLFPVPPAAKEGEAGDAGPDARPAHVRTAGVETLPPAPAPAHIAEDAAPLYKAYLAHARGESPVASYDVTTLGSHAAHAERRRWRSLMDKIAAEDYHKLSAAELEDAYVLNGQLHTVKFFDLKVGDTVRDIMQLLERETGSSASGDRDVPVEMSPTHPERRV
;
A
#
# COMPACT_ATOMS: atom_id res chain seq x y z
N MET A 1 -17.80 29.89 -48.34
CA MET A 1 -18.68 29.13 -49.26
C MET A 1 -18.44 27.63 -49.06
N LEU A 2 -19.36 26.92 -48.41
CA LEU A 2 -19.28 25.46 -48.29
C LEU A 2 -19.79 24.84 -49.60
N ARG A 3 -18.89 24.29 -50.43
CA ARG A 3 -19.29 23.52 -51.61
C ARG A 3 -19.76 22.14 -51.16
N CYS A 4 -21.04 21.84 -51.37
CA CYS A 4 -21.59 20.51 -51.21
C CYS A 4 -20.90 19.52 -52.17
N VAL A 5 -19.93 18.76 -51.68
CA VAL A 5 -19.37 17.63 -52.42
C VAL A 5 -20.40 16.50 -52.40
N PRO A 6 -20.90 16.02 -53.56
CA PRO A 6 -21.79 14.87 -53.57
C PRO A 6 -21.06 13.64 -53.02
N ARG A 7 -21.64 12.99 -52.01
CA ARG A 7 -21.13 11.73 -51.45
C ARG A 7 -21.34 10.57 -52.44
N CYS A 8 -20.54 10.53 -53.49
CA CYS A 8 -20.44 9.39 -54.39
C CYS A 8 -19.89 8.18 -53.61
N LEU A 9 -20.79 7.28 -53.19
CA LEU A 9 -20.44 6.04 -52.50
C LEU A 9 -19.75 5.07 -53.48
N ALA A 10 -18.44 5.22 -53.64
CA ALA A 10 -17.62 4.25 -54.36
C ALA A 10 -17.60 2.91 -53.60
N ARG A 11 -18.01 1.82 -54.25
CA ARG A 11 -17.90 0.45 -53.72
C ARG A 11 -16.68 -0.25 -54.31
N ARG A 12 -15.89 -0.92 -53.47
CA ARG A 12 -14.81 -1.80 -53.93
C ARG A 12 -15.41 -3.08 -54.51
N LYS A 13 -14.92 -3.53 -55.68
CA LYS A 13 -15.19 -4.86 -56.22
C LYS A 13 -14.02 -5.80 -55.88
N HIS A 14 -14.32 -7.02 -55.47
CA HIS A 14 -13.28 -8.01 -55.16
C HIS A 14 -12.41 -8.28 -56.40
N GLY A 15 -11.08 -8.41 -56.20
CA GLY A 15 -10.11 -8.60 -57.27
C GLY A 15 -9.87 -7.40 -58.19
N GLN A 16 -10.53 -6.24 -57.99
CA GLN A 16 -10.35 -5.05 -58.83
C GLN A 16 -9.94 -3.83 -58.00
N THR A 17 -8.96 -3.06 -58.51
CA THR A 17 -8.42 -1.86 -57.87
C THR A 17 -8.36 -0.71 -58.86
N THR A 18 -8.72 0.48 -58.43
CA THR A 18 -8.50 1.73 -59.16
C THR A 18 -7.10 2.25 -58.84
N TRP A 19 -6.26 2.46 -59.85
CA TRP A 19 -4.99 3.14 -59.68
C TRP A 19 -5.24 4.64 -59.47
N SER A 20 -4.56 5.23 -58.49
CA SER A 20 -4.58 6.66 -58.19
C SER A 20 -3.21 7.27 -58.49
N PRO A 21 -3.13 8.53 -58.99
CA PRO A 21 -1.86 9.21 -59.11
C PRO A 21 -1.22 9.43 -57.73
N ASN A 22 0.09 9.27 -57.64
CA ASN A 22 0.83 9.61 -56.42
C ASN A 22 0.97 11.14 -56.31
N ASN A 23 0.94 11.65 -55.09
CA ASN A 23 1.46 12.99 -54.82
C ASN A 23 2.99 12.95 -55.00
N THR A 24 3.57 14.00 -55.61
CA THR A 24 5.01 14.05 -55.92
C THR A 24 5.91 14.26 -54.69
N SER A 25 5.31 14.57 -53.54
CA SER A 25 5.98 14.67 -52.24
C SER A 25 6.32 13.29 -51.66
N SER A 26 7.45 12.70 -52.04
CA SER A 26 8.18 11.65 -51.31
C SER A 26 7.43 10.37 -50.87
N GLY A 27 6.25 10.08 -51.42
CA GLY A 27 5.44 8.91 -51.07
C GLY A 27 4.49 9.12 -49.90
N ALA A 28 3.94 8.04 -49.35
CA ALA A 28 2.90 8.10 -48.31
C ALA A 28 3.43 8.47 -46.91
N ALA A 29 4.73 8.28 -46.65
CA ALA A 29 5.41 8.67 -45.43
C ALA A 29 6.85 9.11 -45.80
N PRO A 30 7.19 10.40 -45.71
CA PRO A 30 8.50 10.90 -46.13
C PRO A 30 9.60 10.51 -45.12
N MET A 31 10.63 9.81 -45.60
CA MET A 31 11.79 9.41 -44.78
C MET A 31 12.63 10.58 -44.25
N ASN A 32 12.53 11.75 -44.87
CA ASN A 32 13.33 12.93 -44.55
C ASN A 32 12.70 13.80 -43.45
N GLY A 33 11.57 13.38 -42.86
CA GLY A 33 10.77 14.15 -41.92
C GLY A 33 9.54 14.81 -42.55
N VAL A 34 8.68 15.39 -41.69
CA VAL A 34 7.41 16.03 -42.03
C VAL A 34 7.42 17.46 -41.47
N THR A 35 6.93 18.44 -42.22
CA THR A 35 6.87 19.83 -41.75
C THR A 35 5.74 20.05 -40.73
N ALA A 36 5.80 21.13 -39.94
CA ALA A 36 4.78 21.43 -38.93
C ALA A 36 3.36 21.58 -39.54
N GLN A 37 3.23 22.21 -40.71
CA GLN A 37 1.93 22.38 -41.37
C GLN A 37 1.36 21.07 -41.92
N GLU A 38 2.20 20.15 -42.38
CA GLU A 38 1.78 18.81 -42.80
C GLU A 38 1.41 17.96 -41.58
N ALA A 39 2.22 17.99 -40.52
CA ALA A 39 1.96 17.29 -39.26
C ALA A 39 0.66 17.78 -38.59
N LEU A 40 0.30 19.06 -38.73
CA LEU A 40 -0.96 19.62 -38.23
C LEU A 40 -2.19 18.95 -38.88
N GLN A 41 -2.11 18.61 -40.18
CA GLN A 41 -3.18 17.88 -40.87
C GLN A 41 -3.28 16.41 -40.41
N ILE A 42 -2.17 15.84 -39.96
CA ILE A 42 -2.13 14.50 -39.36
C ILE A 42 -2.70 14.53 -37.94
N ALA A 43 -2.35 15.55 -37.13
CA ALA A 43 -2.87 15.77 -35.79
C ALA A 43 -4.39 15.98 -35.81
N TYR A 44 -4.89 16.91 -36.61
CA TYR A 44 -6.32 17.16 -36.82
C TYR A 44 -6.93 16.27 -37.93
N ARG A 45 -6.54 14.98 -37.96
CA ARG A 45 -7.16 13.97 -38.82
C ARG A 45 -8.70 14.01 -38.69
N PRO A 46 -9.46 13.91 -39.81
CA PRO A 46 -10.92 13.98 -39.79
C PRO A 46 -11.56 12.72 -39.19
N MET A 47 -11.65 12.68 -37.86
CA MET A 47 -12.34 11.65 -37.10
C MET A 47 -13.84 11.99 -36.94
N PRO A 48 -14.74 11.01 -36.77
CA PRO A 48 -16.16 11.28 -36.54
C PRO A 48 -16.41 11.96 -35.18
N LEU A 49 -16.66 13.28 -35.20
CA LEU A 49 -16.80 14.13 -34.02
C LEU A 49 -17.71 13.56 -32.91
N ALA A 50 -18.84 12.94 -33.27
CA ALA A 50 -19.80 12.40 -32.31
C ALA A 50 -19.26 11.26 -31.41
N ASN A 51 -18.11 10.66 -31.72
CA ASN A 51 -17.42 9.71 -30.83
C ASN A 51 -15.92 10.05 -30.68
N THR A 52 -15.53 11.31 -30.88
CA THR A 52 -14.16 11.80 -30.72
C THR A 52 -14.12 12.75 -29.53
N VAL A 53 -13.15 12.56 -28.64
CA VAL A 53 -12.84 13.49 -27.54
C VAL A 53 -11.53 14.19 -27.89
N GLU A 54 -11.51 15.51 -27.75
CA GLU A 54 -10.36 16.36 -28.04
C GLU A 54 -10.01 17.12 -26.77
N TYR A 55 -8.73 17.13 -26.41
CA TYR A 55 -8.19 17.77 -25.22
C TYR A 55 -6.87 18.44 -25.58
N GLU A 56 -6.66 19.65 -25.06
CA GLU A 56 -5.46 20.45 -25.32
C GLU A 56 -4.99 21.02 -23.97
N GLU A 57 -3.69 20.90 -23.69
CA GLU A 57 -3.06 21.36 -22.46
C GLU A 57 -1.86 22.25 -22.80
N ASP A 58 -1.88 23.50 -22.32
CA ASP A 58 -0.81 24.47 -22.51
C ASP A 58 0.07 24.53 -21.25
N PHE A 59 1.36 24.25 -21.42
CA PHE A 59 2.35 24.26 -20.35
C PHE A 59 3.21 25.55 -20.35
N GLY A 60 2.92 26.50 -21.24
CA GLY A 60 3.63 27.78 -21.39
C GLY A 60 4.50 27.84 -22.65
N PRO A 61 5.67 27.18 -22.70
CA PRO A 61 6.52 27.19 -23.89
C PRO A 61 6.12 26.14 -24.93
N ASN A 62 5.25 25.19 -24.58
CA ASN A 62 4.76 24.11 -25.42
C ASN A 62 3.31 23.77 -25.06
N MET A 63 2.52 23.38 -26.05
CA MET A 63 1.15 22.87 -25.90
C MET A 63 1.07 21.43 -26.42
N MET A 64 0.34 20.57 -25.71
CA MET A 64 0.08 19.19 -26.11
C MET A 64 -1.37 19.04 -26.57
N ILE A 65 -1.58 18.40 -27.72
CA ILE A 65 -2.89 18.10 -28.30
C ILE A 65 -3.13 16.59 -28.19
N HIS A 66 -4.26 16.19 -27.62
CA HIS A 66 -4.66 14.80 -27.42
C HIS A 66 -6.06 14.55 -28.01
N ARG A 67 -6.18 13.59 -28.93
CA ARG A 67 -7.43 13.31 -29.66
C ARG A 67 -7.69 11.81 -29.72
N GLU A 68 -8.76 11.38 -29.06
CA GLU A 68 -9.15 9.97 -28.99
C GLU A 68 -10.49 9.74 -29.70
N PHE A 69 -10.57 8.66 -30.49
CA PHE A 69 -11.81 8.21 -31.13
C PHE A 69 -12.14 6.78 -30.74
N VAL A 70 -13.33 6.57 -30.16
CA VAL A 70 -13.82 5.23 -29.80
C VAL A 70 -15.05 4.88 -30.64
N SER A 71 -14.91 3.87 -31.49
CA SER A 71 -15.99 3.45 -32.39
C SER A 71 -17.20 2.90 -31.63
N SER A 72 -18.38 3.47 -31.89
CA SER A 72 -19.66 3.01 -31.31
C SER A 72 -19.96 1.53 -31.58
N LYS A 73 -19.42 0.95 -32.68
CA LYS A 73 -19.55 -0.48 -33.01
C LYS A 73 -18.83 -1.43 -32.04
N HIS A 74 -17.81 -0.94 -31.33
CA HIS A 74 -16.93 -1.76 -30.50
C HIS A 74 -17.02 -1.42 -29.01
N ARG A 75 -17.65 -0.29 -28.64
CA ARG A 75 -17.82 0.18 -27.25
C ARG A 75 -18.35 -0.87 -26.26
N THR A 76 -19.19 -1.81 -26.70
CA THR A 76 -19.75 -2.89 -25.85
C THR A 76 -18.95 -4.20 -25.87
N ARG A 77 -17.86 -4.28 -26.64
CA ARG A 77 -17.02 -5.48 -26.80
C ARG A 77 -15.55 -5.24 -26.47
N MET A 78 -15.12 -4.00 -26.33
CA MET A 78 -13.76 -3.65 -25.91
C MET A 78 -13.62 -3.81 -24.40
N ALA A 79 -12.48 -4.34 -23.96
CA ALA A 79 -12.14 -4.38 -22.55
C ALA A 79 -11.84 -2.96 -22.02
N SER A 80 -12.15 -2.70 -20.76
CA SER A 80 -11.85 -1.43 -20.08
C SER A 80 -10.37 -1.04 -20.13
N ASN A 81 -9.46 -2.02 -20.13
CA ASN A 81 -8.02 -1.79 -20.27
C ASN A 81 -7.60 -1.33 -21.68
N ILE A 82 -8.45 -1.47 -22.71
CA ILE A 82 -8.19 -1.03 -24.09
C ILE A 82 -8.95 0.28 -24.39
N SER A 83 -10.17 0.41 -23.88
CA SER A 83 -10.95 1.65 -23.91
C SER A 83 -11.31 2.05 -22.48
N ALA A 84 -10.47 2.87 -21.86
CA ALA A 84 -10.60 3.33 -20.47
C ALA A 84 -11.68 4.41 -20.30
N LEU A 85 -12.91 4.07 -20.71
CA LEU A 85 -14.07 4.94 -20.59
C LEU A 85 -14.56 4.94 -19.12
N ALA A 86 -14.39 6.07 -18.44
CA ALA A 86 -14.98 6.34 -17.13
C ALA A 86 -16.32 7.08 -17.30
N TYR A 87 -17.38 6.60 -16.64
CA TYR A 87 -18.70 7.22 -16.63
C TYR A 87 -19.05 7.86 -15.28
N SER A 88 -18.18 7.74 -14.29
CA SER A 88 -18.28 8.35 -12.97
C SER A 88 -16.93 8.88 -12.48
N ASP A 89 -16.94 9.80 -11.52
CA ASP A 89 -15.70 10.38 -10.95
C ASP A 89 -14.86 9.33 -10.20
N VAL A 90 -15.51 8.32 -9.60
CA VAL A 90 -14.84 7.19 -8.95
C VAL A 90 -14.11 6.31 -9.97
N GLU A 91 -14.72 6.05 -11.13
CA GLU A 91 -14.04 5.35 -12.22
C GLU A 91 -12.91 6.20 -12.81
N LEU A 92 -13.11 7.51 -12.97
CA LEU A 92 -12.13 8.42 -13.54
C LEU A 92 -10.87 8.52 -12.67
N THR A 93 -11.06 8.70 -11.36
CA THR A 93 -9.95 8.75 -10.39
C THR A 93 -9.21 7.42 -10.32
N ARG A 94 -9.92 6.28 -10.25
CA ARG A 94 -9.31 4.94 -10.25
C ARG A 94 -8.58 4.61 -11.55
N ALA A 95 -9.15 4.95 -12.71
CA ALA A 95 -8.54 4.72 -14.01
C ALA A 95 -7.26 5.56 -14.19
N ARG A 96 -7.28 6.84 -13.77
CA ARG A 96 -6.09 7.70 -13.73
C ARG A 96 -4.99 7.11 -12.85
N GLN A 97 -5.32 6.64 -11.64
CA GLN A 97 -4.36 5.98 -10.75
C GLN A 97 -3.78 4.70 -11.35
N GLN A 98 -4.61 3.85 -11.97
CA GLN A 98 -4.18 2.61 -12.63
C GLN A 98 -3.23 2.89 -13.80
N LEU A 99 -3.59 3.81 -14.70
CA LEU A 99 -2.78 4.18 -15.86
C LEU A 99 -1.47 4.87 -15.45
N ALA A 100 -1.51 5.77 -14.48
CA ALA A 100 -0.29 6.37 -13.90
C ALA A 100 0.62 5.30 -13.28
N GLY A 101 0.06 4.29 -12.61
CA GLY A 101 0.80 3.15 -12.07
C GLY A 101 1.51 2.32 -13.15
N VAL A 102 0.87 2.09 -14.29
CA VAL A 102 1.47 1.41 -15.46
C VAL A 102 2.58 2.27 -16.06
N MET A 103 2.27 3.51 -16.45
CA MET A 103 3.21 4.44 -17.07
C MET A 103 4.46 4.66 -16.19
N ASN A 104 4.28 4.91 -14.89
CA ASN A 104 5.40 5.15 -13.99
C ASN A 104 6.20 3.86 -13.70
N ARG A 105 5.60 2.67 -13.83
CA ARG A 105 6.33 1.39 -13.77
C ARG A 105 7.16 1.17 -15.03
N GLU A 106 6.62 1.46 -16.21
CA GLU A 106 7.34 1.34 -17.49
C GLU A 106 8.51 2.33 -17.56
N ARG A 107 8.27 3.62 -17.28
CA ARG A 107 9.30 4.68 -17.26
C ARG A 107 10.46 4.32 -16.33
N ARG A 108 10.18 3.90 -15.09
CA ARG A 108 11.22 3.52 -14.12
C ARG A 108 11.87 2.17 -14.43
N GLY A 109 11.11 1.22 -15.00
CA GLY A 109 11.61 -0.10 -15.38
C GLY A 109 12.65 -0.04 -16.49
N ALA A 110 12.52 0.91 -17.43
CA ALA A 110 13.48 1.12 -18.51
C ALA A 110 14.89 1.51 -18.00
N LEU A 111 14.96 2.35 -16.96
CA LEU A 111 16.20 2.92 -16.40
C LEU A 111 17.15 1.88 -15.78
N VAL A 112 16.60 0.80 -15.23
CA VAL A 112 17.34 -0.32 -14.62
C VAL A 112 17.27 -1.59 -15.47
N GLY A 113 16.69 -1.49 -16.67
CA GLY A 113 16.47 -2.57 -17.62
C GLY A 113 17.48 -2.54 -18.77
N SER A 114 17.04 -2.92 -19.96
CA SER A 114 17.86 -2.91 -21.18
C SER A 114 18.11 -1.52 -21.77
N GLY A 115 17.32 -0.51 -21.38
CA GLY A 115 17.52 0.90 -21.76
C GLY A 115 18.37 1.71 -20.78
N GLY A 116 18.81 1.09 -19.68
CA GLY A 116 19.59 1.72 -18.62
C GLY A 116 21.08 1.82 -18.90
N GLY A 117 21.78 2.62 -18.09
CA GLY A 117 23.24 2.66 -18.06
C GLY A 117 23.85 1.33 -17.62
N ALA A 118 25.08 1.05 -18.05
CA ALA A 118 25.77 -0.19 -17.69
C ALA A 118 26.06 -0.30 -16.18
N GLY A 119 26.30 0.82 -15.47
CA GLY A 119 26.44 0.82 -14.02
C GLY A 119 25.10 0.64 -13.28
N ASP A 120 24.01 1.19 -13.83
CA ASP A 120 22.66 1.08 -13.27
C ASP A 120 22.04 -0.32 -13.37
N ARG A 121 22.50 -1.18 -14.28
CA ARG A 121 21.95 -2.52 -14.48
C ARG A 121 22.61 -3.56 -13.57
N VAL A 122 21.88 -4.02 -12.55
CA VAL A 122 22.30 -5.15 -11.70
C VAL A 122 21.41 -6.36 -11.97
N LEU A 123 22.02 -7.51 -12.25
CA LEU A 123 21.32 -8.78 -12.44
C LEU A 123 21.28 -9.57 -11.12
N PHE A 124 20.20 -10.33 -10.91
CA PHE A 124 20.11 -11.31 -9.83
C PHE A 124 20.25 -12.71 -10.43
N SER A 125 21.12 -13.53 -9.84
CA SER A 125 21.37 -14.91 -10.25
C SER A 125 20.85 -15.84 -9.17
N SER A 126 20.02 -16.80 -9.59
CA SER A 126 19.48 -17.83 -8.73
C SER A 126 19.69 -19.22 -9.32
N ASP A 127 20.13 -20.16 -8.49
CA ASP A 127 20.24 -21.58 -8.82
C ASP A 127 19.53 -22.38 -7.72
N VAL A 128 18.72 -23.36 -8.12
CA VAL A 128 17.87 -24.15 -7.22
C VAL A 128 17.89 -25.60 -7.65
N ASP A 129 18.17 -26.51 -6.72
CA ASP A 129 18.14 -27.94 -6.97
C ASP A 129 16.73 -28.43 -7.33
N GLU A 130 16.62 -29.21 -8.40
CA GLU A 130 15.33 -29.81 -8.81
C GLU A 130 14.86 -30.90 -7.83
N THR A 131 15.81 -31.59 -7.17
CA THR A 131 15.54 -32.72 -6.28
C THR A 131 15.28 -32.26 -4.85
N THR A 132 16.24 -31.55 -4.23
CA THR A 132 16.14 -31.10 -2.82
C THR A 132 15.33 -29.82 -2.65
N ARG A 133 15.04 -29.09 -3.75
CA ARG A 133 14.47 -27.74 -3.77
C ARG A 133 15.31 -26.67 -3.05
N GLU A 134 16.56 -27.00 -2.71
CA GLU A 134 17.47 -26.09 -2.02
C GLU A 134 18.02 -25.03 -2.97
N VAL A 135 18.05 -23.77 -2.50
CA VAL A 135 18.57 -22.63 -3.24
C VAL A 135 20.10 -22.57 -3.10
N LYS A 136 20.82 -23.14 -4.07
CA LYS A 136 22.29 -23.20 -4.11
C LYS A 136 22.94 -21.83 -4.29
N SER A 137 22.28 -20.93 -5.00
CA SER A 137 22.75 -19.55 -5.16
C SER A 137 21.57 -18.59 -5.26
N ALA A 138 21.70 -17.43 -4.63
CA ALA A 138 20.73 -16.33 -4.67
C ALA A 138 21.44 -15.01 -4.38
N ARG A 139 22.09 -14.45 -5.40
CA ARG A 139 23.01 -13.30 -5.26
C ARG A 139 22.88 -12.33 -6.42
N PHE A 140 23.11 -11.04 -6.15
CA PHE A 140 23.32 -10.08 -7.22
C PHE A 140 24.68 -10.27 -7.89
N LEU A 141 24.74 -10.03 -9.20
CA LEU A 141 25.97 -10.02 -9.99
C LEU A 141 26.53 -8.60 -9.98
N PHE A 142 27.45 -8.34 -9.05
CA PHE A 142 28.10 -7.06 -8.86
C PHE A 142 29.35 -6.87 -9.72
N ASN A 143 29.60 -5.61 -10.10
CA ASN A 143 30.88 -5.18 -10.66
C ASN A 143 31.93 -4.99 -9.56
N GLU A 144 33.20 -4.81 -9.92
CA GLU A 144 34.29 -4.63 -8.95
C GLU A 144 34.05 -3.48 -7.97
N GLN A 145 33.47 -2.36 -8.42
CA GLN A 145 33.21 -1.19 -7.56
C GLN A 145 32.25 -1.54 -6.41
N ARG A 146 31.18 -2.28 -6.71
CA ARG A 146 30.21 -2.75 -5.71
C ARG A 146 30.78 -3.84 -4.81
N MET A 147 31.61 -4.74 -5.34
CA MET A 147 32.33 -5.72 -4.52
C MET A 147 33.27 -5.03 -3.51
N ARG A 148 34.10 -4.07 -3.96
CA ARG A 148 34.99 -3.30 -3.06
C ARG A 148 34.23 -2.54 -1.97
N PHE A 149 33.00 -2.07 -2.25
CA PHE A 149 32.12 -1.47 -1.23
C PHE A 149 31.69 -2.52 -0.19
N CYS A 150 31.28 -3.71 -0.64
CA CYS A 150 30.90 -4.81 0.26
C CYS A 150 32.07 -5.24 1.16
N ASP A 151 33.28 -5.35 0.60
CA ASP A 151 34.49 -5.73 1.34
C ASP A 151 34.83 -4.70 2.43
N ARG A 152 34.76 -3.39 2.12
CA ARG A 152 34.94 -2.32 3.11
C ARG A 152 33.90 -2.40 4.24
N PHE A 153 32.63 -2.58 3.88
CA PHE A 153 31.53 -2.70 4.85
C PHE A 153 31.71 -3.90 5.77
N GLN A 154 31.97 -5.10 5.23
CA GLN A 154 32.19 -6.30 6.04
C GLN A 154 33.43 -6.18 6.94
N THR A 155 34.53 -5.62 6.43
CA THR A 155 35.75 -5.39 7.23
C THR A 155 35.46 -4.49 8.44
N PHE A 156 34.78 -3.37 8.23
CA PHE A 156 34.43 -2.45 9.31
C PHE A 156 33.53 -3.09 10.38
N PHE A 157 32.46 -3.78 9.97
CA PHE A 157 31.54 -4.40 10.93
C PHE A 157 32.16 -5.60 11.64
N ARG A 158 32.99 -6.40 10.96
CA ARG A 158 33.79 -7.48 11.55
C ARG A 158 34.68 -6.94 12.67
N GLU A 159 35.56 -5.99 12.36
CA GLU A 159 36.44 -5.38 13.37
C GLU A 159 35.67 -4.74 14.53
N ARG A 160 34.53 -4.07 14.26
CA ARG A 160 33.72 -3.40 15.28
C ARG A 160 33.00 -4.39 16.20
N ILE A 161 32.68 -5.59 15.72
CA ILE A 161 31.97 -6.62 16.48
C ILE A 161 32.95 -7.54 17.22
N GLU A 162 34.06 -7.94 16.59
CA GLU A 162 35.14 -8.71 17.24
C GLU A 162 35.67 -7.97 18.49
N ARG A 163 35.90 -6.65 18.38
CA ARG A 163 36.29 -5.78 19.51
C ARG A 163 35.25 -5.68 20.63
N ARG A 164 33.98 -6.01 20.38
CA ARG A 164 32.86 -5.94 21.36
C ARG A 164 32.50 -7.29 21.95
N VAL A 165 32.61 -8.37 21.18
CA VAL A 165 32.15 -9.72 21.55
C VAL A 165 33.29 -10.58 22.11
N GLY A 166 34.55 -10.17 21.92
CA GLY A 166 35.68 -10.71 22.68
C GLY A 166 36.00 -12.17 22.35
N GLY A 167 36.27 -12.48 21.07
CA GLY A 167 36.79 -13.78 20.66
C GLY A 167 35.84 -14.97 20.85
N GLY A 168 34.54 -14.72 20.99
CA GLY A 168 33.52 -15.77 20.99
C GLY A 168 33.36 -16.38 19.60
N ASP A 169 33.34 -17.72 19.55
CA ASP A 169 33.27 -18.59 18.37
C ASP A 169 31.94 -18.48 17.58
N ALA A 170 31.72 -17.31 16.99
CA ALA A 170 30.71 -17.07 15.97
C ALA A 170 31.40 -17.21 14.60
N GLY A 171 31.33 -18.42 14.04
CA GLY A 171 32.14 -18.89 12.90
C GLY A 171 32.49 -17.85 11.82
N GLU A 172 33.76 -17.94 11.37
CA GLU A 172 34.51 -16.92 10.60
C GLU A 172 33.84 -16.42 9.29
N ASP A 173 32.86 -17.16 8.78
CA ASP A 173 32.11 -16.87 7.55
C ASP A 173 30.84 -16.00 7.74
N ARG A 174 30.52 -15.57 8.96
CA ARG A 174 29.25 -14.85 9.21
C ARG A 174 29.29 -13.40 8.73
N HIS A 175 28.61 -13.12 7.60
CA HIS A 175 28.42 -11.76 7.11
C HIS A 175 27.44 -10.93 7.96
N PHE A 176 27.85 -9.73 8.36
CA PHE A 176 27.03 -8.81 9.15
C PHE A 176 26.15 -7.93 8.25
N TYR A 177 24.87 -7.77 8.62
CA TYR A 177 23.87 -6.96 7.89
C TYR A 177 23.86 -7.21 6.36
N PHE A 178 24.07 -8.48 5.94
CA PHE A 178 24.36 -8.85 4.55
C PHE A 178 23.35 -8.29 3.54
N SER A 179 22.04 -8.43 3.80
CA SER A 179 20.99 -8.03 2.84
C SER A 179 20.83 -6.51 2.77
N LEU A 180 21.11 -5.80 3.87
CA LEU A 180 21.17 -4.33 3.90
C LEU A 180 22.40 -3.82 3.14
N MET A 181 23.58 -4.40 3.38
CA MET A 181 24.79 -4.10 2.62
C MET A 181 24.60 -4.34 1.13
N GLU A 182 24.02 -5.49 0.76
CA GLU A 182 23.75 -5.89 -0.62
C GLU A 182 22.83 -4.88 -1.33
N ALA A 183 21.75 -4.44 -0.67
CA ALA A 183 20.87 -3.39 -1.18
C ALA A 183 21.58 -2.03 -1.31
N CYS A 184 22.37 -1.61 -0.30
CA CYS A 184 23.15 -0.38 -0.36
C CYS A 184 24.26 -0.42 -1.43
N ALA A 185 24.85 -1.57 -1.71
CA ALA A 185 25.83 -1.75 -2.78
C ALA A 185 25.21 -1.54 -4.17
N VAL A 186 23.98 -2.01 -4.39
CA VAL A 186 23.21 -1.70 -5.62
C VAL A 186 23.12 -0.19 -5.81
N LEU A 187 22.67 0.53 -4.77
CA LEU A 187 22.42 1.97 -4.77
C LEU A 187 23.69 2.82 -4.92
N HIS A 188 24.77 2.46 -4.22
CA HIS A 188 26.08 3.13 -4.28
C HIS A 188 26.68 3.09 -5.70
N GLY A 189 26.53 1.96 -6.41
CA GLY A 189 27.05 1.81 -7.77
C GLY A 189 26.12 2.31 -8.90
N CYS A 190 25.03 3.03 -8.59
CA CYS A 190 24.16 3.63 -9.62
C CYS A 190 24.74 4.96 -10.13
N ASP A 191 24.81 5.08 -11.45
CA ASP A 191 25.29 6.26 -12.17
C ASP A 191 24.24 7.39 -12.14
N THR A 192 22.94 7.04 -12.20
CA THR A 192 21.84 8.01 -12.27
C THR A 192 20.97 8.02 -11.01
N ALA A 193 20.47 9.20 -10.65
CA ALA A 193 19.55 9.37 -9.52
C ALA A 193 18.22 8.64 -9.76
N ASP A 194 17.68 8.70 -10.98
CA ASP A 194 16.40 8.08 -11.32
C ASP A 194 16.45 6.53 -11.27
N ALA A 195 17.59 5.93 -11.65
CA ALA A 195 17.81 4.49 -11.45
C ALA A 195 17.92 4.13 -9.96
N ARG A 196 18.57 4.99 -9.16
CA ARG A 196 18.65 4.82 -7.71
C ARG A 196 17.26 4.83 -7.06
N GLU A 197 16.38 5.76 -7.44
CA GLU A 197 14.97 5.76 -7.01
C GLU A 197 14.22 4.51 -7.48
N ALA A 198 14.47 4.02 -8.70
CA ALA A 198 13.88 2.77 -9.18
C ALA A 198 14.30 1.54 -8.34
N TYR A 199 15.52 1.53 -7.78
CA TYR A 199 15.94 0.51 -6.81
C TYR A 199 15.37 0.74 -5.40
N TYR A 200 15.33 1.97 -4.90
CA TYR A 200 14.64 2.28 -3.64
C TYR A 200 13.17 1.84 -3.66
N ARG A 201 12.50 1.95 -4.82
CA ARG A 201 11.14 1.44 -5.01
C ARG A 201 11.04 -0.09 -4.89
N ARG A 202 12.07 -0.83 -5.32
CA ARG A 202 12.16 -2.30 -5.16
C ARG A 202 12.50 -2.69 -3.71
N PHE A 203 13.33 -1.91 -3.05
CA PHE A 203 13.70 -2.09 -1.64
C PHE A 203 12.64 -1.48 -0.72
N LEU A 204 11.53 -2.21 -0.52
CA LEU A 204 10.42 -1.86 0.38
C LEU A 204 9.63 -0.58 0.01
N GLY A 205 9.79 -0.05 -1.21
CA GLY A 205 9.09 1.15 -1.64
C GLY A 205 9.60 2.42 -0.95
N LEU A 206 10.91 2.50 -0.70
CA LEU A 206 11.56 3.64 -0.02
C LEU A 206 11.92 4.78 -0.99
N ASP A 207 11.37 4.80 -2.20
CA ASP A 207 11.57 5.87 -3.17
C ASP A 207 10.86 7.16 -2.76
N LEU A 208 11.43 8.31 -3.14
CA LEU A 208 10.92 9.63 -2.70
C LEU A 208 9.46 9.85 -3.10
N GLU A 209 9.03 9.43 -4.30
CA GLU A 209 7.64 9.51 -4.77
C GLU A 209 6.66 8.80 -3.81
N THR A 210 7.03 7.61 -3.30
CA THR A 210 6.21 6.86 -2.35
C THR A 210 6.20 7.51 -0.98
N LEU A 211 7.37 7.93 -0.47
CA LEU A 211 7.49 8.60 0.83
C LEU A 211 6.82 9.99 0.86
N GLU A 212 6.78 10.71 -0.26
CA GLU A 212 6.08 11.99 -0.39
C GLU A 212 4.56 11.78 -0.46
N ALA A 213 4.08 10.74 -1.15
CA ALA A 213 2.67 10.37 -1.16
C ALA A 213 2.18 9.95 0.24
N GLU A 214 2.95 9.15 0.97
CA GLU A 214 2.69 8.83 2.38
C GLU A 214 2.68 10.09 3.25
N ALA A 215 3.66 10.99 3.10
CA ALA A 215 3.72 12.24 3.85
C ALA A 215 2.58 13.22 3.52
N ALA A 216 2.05 13.20 2.30
CA ALA A 216 0.83 13.92 1.93
C ALA A 216 -0.39 13.31 2.63
N ALA A 217 -0.51 11.98 2.66
CA ALA A 217 -1.58 11.28 3.37
C ALA A 217 -1.53 11.46 4.90
N VAL A 218 -0.33 11.51 5.51
CA VAL A 218 -0.17 11.86 6.93
C VAL A 218 -0.65 13.29 7.19
N ARG A 219 -0.20 14.27 6.39
CA ARG A 219 -0.63 15.68 6.54
C ARG A 219 -2.13 15.88 6.34
N ALA A 220 -2.74 15.16 5.39
CA ALA A 220 -4.18 15.18 5.18
C ALA A 220 -4.93 14.69 6.43
N ARG A 221 -4.46 13.59 7.05
CA ARG A 221 -5.07 13.04 8.27
C ARG A 221 -4.86 13.92 9.50
N ALA A 222 -3.72 14.60 9.62
CA ALA A 222 -3.52 15.63 10.64
C ALA A 222 -4.50 16.81 10.48
N ALA A 223 -4.78 17.23 9.23
CA ALA A 223 -5.80 18.23 8.94
C ALA A 223 -7.22 17.74 9.25
N ASP A 224 -7.55 16.49 8.90
CA ASP A 224 -8.81 15.85 9.30
C ASP A 224 -8.95 15.77 10.84
N ALA A 225 -7.86 15.50 11.56
CA ALA A 225 -7.86 15.45 13.03
C ALA A 225 -8.12 16.83 13.65
N ALA A 226 -7.53 17.89 13.08
CA ALA A 226 -7.81 19.27 13.46
C ALA A 226 -9.27 19.66 13.16
N GLU A 227 -9.82 19.23 12.01
CA GLU A 227 -11.22 19.48 11.65
C GLU A 227 -12.21 18.77 12.60
N VAL A 228 -11.99 17.47 12.85
CA VAL A 228 -12.85 16.67 13.74
C VAL A 228 -12.76 17.16 15.18
N SER A 229 -11.56 17.47 15.68
CA SER A 229 -11.41 18.03 17.03
C SER A 229 -12.11 19.38 17.16
N ALA A 230 -12.02 20.28 16.18
CA ALA A 230 -12.77 21.54 16.16
C ALA A 230 -14.30 21.36 16.12
N GLN A 231 -14.80 20.25 15.54
CA GLN A 231 -16.23 19.91 15.53
C GLN A 231 -16.71 19.26 16.84
N LEU A 232 -15.81 18.64 17.62
CA LEU A 232 -16.13 17.97 18.89
C LEU A 232 -15.83 18.84 20.11
N THR A 233 -14.91 19.81 20.02
CA THR A 233 -14.81 20.87 21.02
C THR A 233 -16.12 21.67 20.99
N PRO A 234 -16.85 21.77 22.12
CA PRO A 234 -18.07 22.57 22.14
C PRO A 234 -17.70 24.01 21.82
N LYS A 235 -18.25 24.55 20.72
CA LYS A 235 -18.38 26.00 20.60
C LYS A 235 -19.17 26.46 21.83
N GLU A 236 -18.63 27.42 22.57
CA GLU A 236 -19.41 28.16 23.55
C GLU A 236 -20.68 28.67 22.84
N ALA A 237 -21.83 28.43 23.45
CA ALA A 237 -23.09 28.48 22.74
C ALA A 237 -23.40 29.89 22.23
N ASP A 238 -23.43 30.06 20.91
CA ASP A 238 -24.32 31.03 20.30
C ASP A 238 -25.74 30.68 20.77
N ALA A 239 -26.34 31.57 21.54
CA ALA A 239 -27.63 31.36 22.18
C ALA A 239 -28.75 31.44 21.15
N GLY A 240 -29.01 30.35 20.43
CA GLY A 240 -30.00 30.40 19.35
C GLY A 240 -30.21 29.17 18.48
N ASP A 241 -30.14 27.94 19.00
CA ASP A 241 -30.93 26.82 18.40
C ASP A 241 -31.02 25.59 19.34
N CYS A 242 -32.01 25.60 20.23
CA CYS A 242 -32.37 24.45 21.08
C CYS A 242 -33.88 24.16 21.07
N ALA A 243 -34.55 24.46 19.94
CA ALA A 243 -35.98 24.17 19.77
C ALA A 243 -36.32 22.66 19.87
N LEU A 244 -35.40 21.78 19.45
CA LEU A 244 -35.59 20.33 19.48
C LEU A 244 -35.33 19.69 20.86
N VAL A 245 -34.41 20.25 21.67
CA VAL A 245 -34.13 19.76 23.04
C VAL A 245 -35.20 20.25 24.02
N ALA A 246 -35.73 21.46 23.83
CA ALA A 246 -36.84 21.99 24.64
C ALA A 246 -38.13 21.17 24.50
N ALA A 247 -38.38 20.55 23.34
CA ALA A 247 -39.55 19.71 23.10
C ALA A 247 -39.51 18.39 23.90
N ALA A 248 -38.33 17.79 24.07
CA ALA A 248 -38.16 16.57 24.87
C ALA A 248 -38.17 16.86 26.39
N ALA A 249 -37.59 17.98 26.82
CA ALA A 249 -37.48 18.37 28.22
C ALA A 249 -38.82 18.69 28.91
N HIS A 250 -39.91 18.89 28.15
CA HIS A 250 -41.24 19.16 28.71
C HIS A 250 -42.10 17.90 28.97
N ALA A 251 -41.65 16.70 28.61
CA ALA A 251 -42.40 15.45 28.82
C ALA A 251 -42.01 14.67 30.10
N ALA A 252 -40.81 14.90 30.66
CA ALA A 252 -40.38 14.30 31.92
C ALA A 252 -39.50 15.29 32.70
N GLY A 253 -39.87 15.57 33.95
CA GLY A 253 -39.28 16.67 34.72
C GLY A 253 -37.88 16.38 35.28
N GLY A 254 -37.01 17.39 35.22
CA GLY A 254 -35.72 17.44 35.92
C GLY A 254 -34.53 17.58 34.97
N PRO A 255 -33.53 18.43 35.29
CA PRO A 255 -32.33 18.58 34.46
C PRO A 255 -31.44 17.35 34.60
N ARG A 256 -31.52 16.41 33.66
CA ARG A 256 -30.57 15.30 33.54
C ARG A 256 -29.34 15.73 32.75
N SER A 257 -28.18 15.19 33.12
CA SER A 257 -26.93 15.39 32.38
C SER A 257 -27.03 14.74 31.00
N THR A 258 -26.35 15.31 30.01
CA THR A 258 -26.18 14.64 28.69
C THR A 258 -25.47 13.29 28.82
N VAL A 259 -24.66 13.11 29.86
CA VAL A 259 -24.01 11.84 30.20
C VAL A 259 -25.04 10.80 30.65
N ASP A 260 -26.05 11.19 31.43
CA ASP A 260 -27.10 10.28 31.90
C ASP A 260 -27.93 9.77 30.71
N ALA A 261 -28.24 10.66 29.75
CA ALA A 261 -28.97 10.29 28.53
C ALA A 261 -28.16 9.34 27.62
N VAL A 262 -26.83 9.47 27.57
CA VAL A 262 -25.97 8.53 26.83
C VAL A 262 -25.89 7.18 27.55
N GLN A 263 -25.82 7.18 28.89
CA GLN A 263 -25.85 5.94 29.66
C GLN A 263 -27.20 5.23 29.55
N ASP A 264 -28.32 5.95 29.62
CA ASP A 264 -29.68 5.41 29.38
C ASP A 264 -29.80 4.76 27.98
N ILE A 265 -29.08 5.27 26.95
CA ILE A 265 -29.04 4.67 25.61
C ILE A 265 -28.15 3.42 25.57
N ILE A 266 -27.01 3.41 26.26
CA ILE A 266 -26.11 2.25 26.37
C ILE A 266 -26.82 1.10 27.11
N ASP A 267 -27.52 1.41 28.20
CA ASP A 267 -28.26 0.44 29.02
C ASP A 267 -29.54 -0.06 28.32
N ALA A 268 -30.04 0.68 27.33
CA ALA A 268 -31.16 0.27 26.47
C ALA A 268 -30.76 -0.62 25.28
N LEU A 269 -29.47 -0.82 25.01
CA LEU A 269 -29.02 -1.76 23.97
C LEU A 269 -29.21 -3.21 24.45
N PRO A 270 -29.74 -4.13 23.60
CA PRO A 270 -29.85 -5.52 23.98
C PRO A 270 -28.45 -6.12 24.19
N PRO A 271 -28.24 -6.93 25.25
CA PRO A 271 -26.92 -7.45 25.58
C PRO A 271 -26.39 -8.33 24.43
N LEU A 272 -25.24 -7.93 23.88
CA LEU A 272 -24.58 -8.60 22.73
C LEU A 272 -24.09 -10.02 23.03
N PHE A 273 -24.16 -10.46 24.28
CA PHE A 273 -23.81 -11.80 24.73
C PHE A 273 -24.87 -12.34 25.70
N PRO A 274 -25.30 -13.61 25.59
CA PRO A 274 -26.21 -14.21 26.55
C PRO A 274 -25.53 -14.36 27.91
N VAL A 275 -26.16 -13.83 28.96
CA VAL A 275 -25.69 -13.96 30.34
C VAL A 275 -25.77 -15.45 30.76
N PRO A 276 -24.69 -16.07 31.25
CA PRO A 276 -24.74 -17.46 31.71
C PRO A 276 -25.67 -17.60 32.92
N PRO A 277 -26.44 -18.69 33.04
CA PRO A 277 -27.44 -18.83 34.09
C PRO A 277 -26.79 -18.88 35.48
N ALA A 278 -27.26 -18.02 36.38
CA ALA A 278 -26.79 -17.97 37.76
C ALA A 278 -27.03 -19.31 38.47
N ALA A 279 -25.95 -19.92 38.95
CA ALA A 279 -26.03 -21.08 39.85
C ALA A 279 -26.65 -20.62 41.18
N LYS A 280 -27.66 -21.36 41.66
CA LYS A 280 -28.29 -21.07 42.95
C LYS A 280 -27.34 -21.46 44.08
N GLU A 281 -27.18 -20.54 45.03
CA GLU A 281 -26.45 -20.79 46.27
C GLU A 281 -27.16 -21.85 47.13
N GLY A 282 -26.35 -22.66 47.82
CA GLY A 282 -26.77 -23.64 48.82
C GLY A 282 -25.73 -23.62 49.96
N GLU A 283 -26.21 -23.75 51.20
CA GLU A 283 -25.55 -23.21 52.40
C GLU A 283 -24.39 -24.06 53.00
N ALA A 284 -23.75 -23.44 54.01
CA ALA A 284 -22.81 -23.96 55.01
C ALA A 284 -21.32 -24.14 54.59
N GLY A 285 -20.34 -23.58 55.30
CA GLY A 285 -20.42 -22.59 56.40
C GLY A 285 -19.12 -22.43 57.20
N ASP A 286 -19.10 -21.35 58.00
CA ASP A 286 -18.36 -21.13 59.27
C ASP A 286 -17.16 -20.15 59.33
N ALA A 287 -17.08 -19.47 60.48
CA ALA A 287 -16.01 -18.66 61.08
C ALA A 287 -15.51 -17.36 60.38
N GLY A 288 -16.14 -16.23 60.73
CA GLY A 288 -15.50 -14.90 60.78
C GLY A 288 -14.81 -14.66 62.15
N PRO A 289 -14.77 -13.43 62.72
CA PRO A 289 -15.24 -12.11 62.26
C PRO A 289 -14.04 -11.20 61.86
N ASP A 290 -14.02 -9.85 61.80
CA ASP A 290 -14.94 -8.72 62.05
C ASP A 290 -14.44 -7.49 61.21
N ALA A 291 -14.99 -6.27 61.14
CA ALA A 291 -16.13 -5.60 61.78
C ALA A 291 -16.73 -4.49 60.87
N ARG A 292 -17.86 -3.90 61.30
CA ARG A 292 -18.54 -2.70 60.74
C ARG A 292 -19.40 -2.06 61.86
N PRO A 293 -20.08 -0.90 61.67
CA PRO A 293 -19.71 0.36 61.01
C PRO A 293 -20.09 1.60 61.89
N ALA A 294 -19.96 2.84 61.38
CA ALA A 294 -20.72 4.00 61.92
C ALA A 294 -21.02 5.07 60.85
N HIS A 295 -22.23 5.64 60.88
CA HIS A 295 -22.69 6.73 60.02
C HIS A 295 -22.21 8.12 60.49
N VAL A 296 -21.92 9.04 59.57
CA VAL A 296 -22.29 10.47 59.68
C VAL A 296 -22.70 11.02 58.29
N ARG A 297 -23.70 11.90 58.26
CA ARG A 297 -24.22 12.61 57.06
C ARG A 297 -23.66 14.04 57.00
N THR A 298 -23.48 14.58 55.78
CA THR A 298 -23.58 16.02 55.37
C THR A 298 -22.73 17.05 56.15
N ALA A 299 -21.93 17.94 55.56
CA ALA A 299 -22.20 18.82 54.42
C ALA A 299 -20.93 19.63 54.06
N GLY A 300 -20.88 20.24 52.85
CA GLY A 300 -20.05 21.44 52.62
C GLY A 300 -19.18 21.47 51.36
N VAL A 301 -19.67 22.19 50.34
CA VAL A 301 -18.91 23.14 49.49
C VAL A 301 -17.76 22.61 48.60
N GLU A 302 -18.04 22.67 47.30
CA GLU A 302 -17.11 23.01 46.18
C GLU A 302 -15.76 22.29 46.04
N THR A 303 -15.74 21.31 45.13
CA THR A 303 -15.05 21.54 43.84
C THR A 303 -15.60 20.56 42.80
N LEU A 304 -16.08 21.05 41.65
CA LEU A 304 -16.30 20.17 40.51
C LEU A 304 -14.94 19.60 40.07
N PRO A 305 -14.84 18.32 39.66
CA PRO A 305 -13.69 17.89 38.88
C PRO A 305 -13.62 18.76 37.62
N PRO A 306 -12.41 19.19 37.18
CA PRO A 306 -12.28 19.98 35.97
C PRO A 306 -12.87 19.21 34.78
N ALA A 307 -13.47 19.94 33.84
CA ALA A 307 -14.07 19.37 32.65
C ALA A 307 -13.08 18.41 31.96
N PRO A 308 -13.56 17.27 31.40
CA PRO A 308 -12.69 16.36 30.67
C PRO A 308 -11.96 17.14 29.58
N ALA A 309 -10.63 16.99 29.55
CA ALA A 309 -9.80 17.63 28.53
C ALA A 309 -10.35 17.30 27.13
N PRO A 310 -10.26 18.22 26.15
CA PRO A 310 -10.75 17.97 24.80
C PRO A 310 -10.12 16.67 24.30
N ALA A 311 -10.95 15.73 23.87
CA ALA A 311 -10.51 14.41 23.46
C ALA A 311 -9.56 14.55 22.27
N HIS A 312 -8.25 14.45 22.54
CA HIS A 312 -7.22 14.56 21.52
C HIS A 312 -7.27 13.31 20.64
N ILE A 313 -8.05 13.37 19.56
CA ILE A 313 -8.15 12.30 18.58
C ILE A 313 -6.77 12.06 17.97
N ALA A 314 -6.31 10.81 18.03
CA ALA A 314 -5.10 10.41 17.32
C ALA A 314 -5.30 10.60 15.81
N GLU A 315 -4.34 11.23 15.13
CA GLU A 315 -4.43 11.55 13.69
C GLU A 315 -4.75 10.31 12.83
N ASP A 316 -4.20 9.17 13.20
CA ASP A 316 -4.43 7.88 12.56
C ASP A 316 -5.89 7.40 12.63
N ALA A 317 -6.67 7.85 13.62
CA ALA A 317 -8.10 7.53 13.78
C ALA A 317 -9.04 8.60 13.19
N ALA A 318 -8.54 9.80 12.87
CA ALA A 318 -9.36 10.92 12.40
C ALA A 318 -10.25 10.59 11.18
N PRO A 319 -9.81 9.81 10.16
CA PRO A 319 -10.68 9.40 9.05
C PRO A 319 -11.92 8.59 9.47
N LEU A 320 -11.77 7.73 10.49
CA LEU A 320 -12.88 6.93 11.02
C LEU A 320 -13.92 7.82 11.72
N TYR A 321 -13.45 8.75 12.58
CA TYR A 321 -14.33 9.72 13.23
C TYR A 321 -15.02 10.65 12.21
N LYS A 322 -14.29 11.14 11.21
CA LYS A 322 -14.83 12.01 10.15
C LYS A 322 -15.92 11.30 9.33
N ALA A 323 -15.67 10.05 8.93
CA ALA A 323 -16.67 9.23 8.22
C ALA A 323 -17.89 8.92 9.09
N TYR A 324 -17.71 8.63 10.38
CA TYR A 324 -18.82 8.42 11.32
C TYR A 324 -19.65 9.68 11.55
N LEU A 325 -19.03 10.86 11.71
CA LEU A 325 -19.74 12.13 11.88
C LEU A 325 -20.55 12.51 10.63
N ALA A 326 -19.98 12.35 9.43
CA ALA A 326 -20.70 12.58 8.17
C ALA A 326 -21.90 11.62 8.03
N HIS A 327 -21.75 10.36 8.44
CA HIS A 327 -22.84 9.39 8.46
C HIS A 327 -23.93 9.75 9.49
N ALA A 328 -23.55 10.11 10.71
CA ALA A 328 -24.47 10.51 11.78
C ALA A 328 -25.28 11.78 11.44
N ARG A 329 -24.73 12.67 10.60
CA ARG A 329 -25.42 13.85 10.07
C ARG A 329 -26.29 13.58 8.83
N GLY A 330 -26.21 12.38 8.24
CA GLY A 330 -26.88 12.06 6.98
C GLY A 330 -26.22 12.67 5.73
N GLU A 331 -25.02 13.23 5.85
CA GLU A 331 -24.22 13.76 4.72
C GLU A 331 -23.65 12.63 3.86
N SER A 332 -23.37 11.47 4.47
CA SER A 332 -22.90 10.25 3.82
C SER A 332 -23.79 9.05 4.18
N PRO A 333 -24.18 8.19 3.23
CA PRO A 333 -24.87 6.93 3.53
C PRO A 333 -23.92 5.82 4.06
N VAL A 334 -22.61 6.09 4.17
CA VAL A 334 -21.59 5.09 4.55
C VAL A 334 -20.62 5.68 5.59
N ALA A 335 -20.42 4.94 6.68
CA ALA A 335 -19.31 5.12 7.62
C ALA A 335 -18.13 4.17 7.28
N SER A 336 -16.91 4.52 7.69
CA SER A 336 -15.73 3.69 7.46
C SER A 336 -15.45 2.74 8.63
N TYR A 337 -15.02 1.52 8.29
CA TYR A 337 -14.48 0.52 9.22
C TYR A 337 -13.03 0.12 8.87
N ASP A 338 -12.39 0.86 7.96
CA ASP A 338 -11.02 0.58 7.52
C ASP A 338 -10.00 1.06 8.57
N VAL A 339 -9.42 0.11 9.30
CA VAL A 339 -8.43 0.36 10.35
C VAL A 339 -6.98 0.42 9.84
N THR A 340 -6.74 0.34 8.53
CA THR A 340 -5.38 0.36 7.96
C THR A 340 -4.62 1.68 8.20
N THR A 341 -5.32 2.76 8.59
CA THR A 341 -4.69 4.03 8.98
C THR A 341 -4.05 3.98 10.36
N LEU A 342 -4.39 3.02 11.23
CA LEU A 342 -3.87 2.92 12.59
C LEU A 342 -2.37 2.58 12.62
N GLY A 343 -1.57 3.41 13.29
CA GLY A 343 -0.11 3.28 13.37
C GLY A 343 0.64 3.82 12.15
N SER A 344 -0.06 4.31 11.13
CA SER A 344 0.55 4.72 9.86
C SER A 344 1.43 5.97 9.98
N HIS A 345 1.19 6.88 10.95
CA HIS A 345 2.14 7.95 11.26
C HIS A 345 3.49 7.40 11.74
N ALA A 346 3.47 6.42 12.67
CA ALA A 346 4.68 5.79 13.20
C ALA A 346 5.42 4.99 12.11
N ALA A 347 4.69 4.21 11.30
CA ALA A 347 5.25 3.46 10.18
C ALA A 347 5.88 4.37 9.12
N HIS A 348 5.27 5.52 8.80
CA HIS A 348 5.87 6.49 7.89
C HIS A 348 7.16 7.11 8.45
N ALA A 349 7.18 7.45 9.75
CA ALA A 349 8.37 7.96 10.42
C ALA A 349 9.51 6.92 10.42
N GLU A 350 9.21 5.64 10.63
CA GLU A 350 10.14 4.52 10.50
C GLU A 350 10.69 4.37 9.08
N ARG A 351 9.82 4.35 8.06
CA ARG A 351 10.22 4.28 6.64
C ARG A 351 11.15 5.43 6.25
N ARG A 352 10.95 6.64 6.79
CA ARG A 352 11.87 7.78 6.63
C ARG A 352 13.23 7.56 7.31
N ARG A 353 13.28 6.98 8.50
CA ARG A 353 14.56 6.62 9.15
C ARG A 353 15.30 5.56 8.34
N TRP A 354 14.61 4.52 7.87
CA TRP A 354 15.18 3.48 7.01
C TRP A 354 15.75 4.05 5.71
N ARG A 355 15.03 4.97 5.05
CA ARG A 355 15.54 5.68 3.88
C ARG A 355 16.85 6.43 4.17
N SER A 356 16.84 7.28 5.20
CA SER A 356 18.03 8.05 5.59
C SER A 356 19.21 7.16 6.01
N LEU A 357 18.93 6.01 6.63
CA LEU A 357 19.93 5.01 6.99
C LEU A 357 20.56 4.38 5.74
N MET A 358 19.76 3.99 4.75
CA MET A 358 20.26 3.43 3.49
C MET A 358 21.11 4.43 2.71
N ASP A 359 20.72 5.71 2.65
CA ASP A 359 21.53 6.77 2.05
C ASP A 359 22.88 6.94 2.77
N LYS A 360 22.86 6.99 4.11
CA LYS A 360 24.06 7.12 4.95
C LYS A 360 25.02 5.93 4.78
N ILE A 361 24.49 4.72 4.62
CA ILE A 361 25.31 3.52 4.34
C ILE A 361 25.84 3.56 2.90
N ALA A 362 25.03 3.92 1.91
CA ALA A 362 25.44 4.03 0.51
C ALA A 362 26.48 5.14 0.27
N ALA A 363 26.48 6.18 1.11
CA ALA A 363 27.51 7.23 1.15
C ALA A 363 28.76 6.89 1.99
N GLU A 364 28.87 5.66 2.50
CA GLU A 364 29.96 5.16 3.35
C GLU A 364 30.11 5.81 4.75
N ASP A 365 29.13 6.60 5.20
CA ASP A 365 29.08 7.21 6.53
C ASP A 365 28.59 6.24 7.64
N TYR A 366 28.55 4.92 7.36
CA TYR A 366 28.19 3.85 8.32
C TYR A 366 29.12 3.79 9.55
N HIS A 367 30.26 4.46 9.50
CA HIS A 367 31.16 4.68 10.62
C HIS A 367 30.47 5.38 11.81
N LYS A 368 29.57 6.32 11.53
CA LYS A 368 28.92 7.23 12.51
C LYS A 368 27.45 6.86 12.79
N LEU A 369 27.11 5.56 12.77
CA LEU A 369 25.77 5.11 13.15
C LEU A 369 25.56 5.17 14.67
N SER A 370 24.46 5.81 15.05
CA SER A 370 23.91 5.88 16.41
C SER A 370 23.29 4.54 16.84
N ALA A 371 22.89 4.42 18.12
CA ALA A 371 22.26 3.21 18.63
C ALA A 371 20.91 2.91 17.92
N ALA A 372 20.03 3.91 17.79
CA ALA A 372 18.75 3.76 17.11
C ALA A 372 18.92 3.38 15.62
N GLU A 373 19.91 3.96 14.93
CA GLU A 373 20.21 3.58 13.54
C GLU A 373 20.72 2.13 13.41
N LEU A 374 21.36 1.57 14.45
CA LEU A 374 21.79 0.16 14.46
C LEU A 374 20.61 -0.79 14.74
N GLU A 375 19.64 -0.38 15.55
CA GLU A 375 18.38 -1.10 15.74
C GLU A 375 17.54 -1.11 14.45
N ASP A 376 17.35 0.06 13.83
CA ASP A 376 16.71 0.19 12.51
C ASP A 376 17.48 -0.66 11.46
N ALA A 377 18.82 -0.69 11.47
CA ALA A 377 19.62 -1.52 10.57
C ALA A 377 19.40 -3.03 10.75
N TYR A 378 19.21 -3.49 11.99
CA TYR A 378 18.92 -4.89 12.28
C TYR A 378 17.55 -5.31 11.74
N VAL A 379 16.51 -4.52 12.02
CA VAL A 379 15.15 -4.74 11.52
C VAL A 379 15.12 -4.68 9.99
N LEU A 380 15.69 -3.62 9.40
CA LEU A 380 15.72 -3.40 7.95
C LEU A 380 16.49 -4.51 7.21
N ASN A 381 17.59 -5.01 7.76
CA ASN A 381 18.30 -6.16 7.17
C ASN A 381 17.40 -7.41 7.13
N GLY A 382 16.59 -7.66 8.17
CA GLY A 382 15.61 -8.76 8.18
C GLY A 382 14.53 -8.58 7.11
N GLN A 383 13.97 -7.38 6.99
CA GLN A 383 12.96 -7.06 5.97
C GLN A 383 13.52 -7.17 4.54
N LEU A 384 14.70 -6.60 4.27
CA LEU A 384 15.34 -6.70 2.95
C LEU A 384 15.72 -8.15 2.60
N HIS A 385 16.07 -8.96 3.59
CA HIS A 385 16.33 -10.39 3.39
C HIS A 385 15.09 -11.13 2.88
N THR A 386 13.91 -10.92 3.48
CA THR A 386 12.68 -11.62 3.04
C THR A 386 12.24 -11.17 1.64
N VAL A 387 12.30 -9.87 1.35
CA VAL A 387 11.84 -9.30 0.07
C VAL A 387 12.58 -9.89 -1.13
N LYS A 388 13.91 -10.09 -1.05
CA LYS A 388 14.68 -10.67 -2.17
C LYS A 388 14.35 -12.15 -2.45
N PHE A 389 13.71 -12.86 -1.52
CA PHE A 389 13.29 -14.24 -1.68
C PHE A 389 11.82 -14.42 -2.10
N PHE A 390 11.03 -13.35 -2.28
CA PHE A 390 9.61 -13.50 -2.65
C PHE A 390 9.40 -14.31 -3.94
N ASP A 391 10.12 -13.97 -5.02
CA ASP A 391 10.02 -14.69 -6.30
C ASP A 391 10.52 -16.14 -6.19
N LEU A 392 11.63 -16.34 -5.45
CA LEU A 392 12.17 -17.68 -5.18
C LEU A 392 11.20 -18.54 -4.37
N LYS A 393 10.44 -17.96 -3.43
CA LYS A 393 9.43 -18.69 -2.66
C LYS A 393 8.20 -19.02 -3.50
N VAL A 394 7.79 -18.16 -4.42
CA VAL A 394 6.77 -18.51 -5.44
C VAL A 394 7.27 -19.70 -6.27
N GLY A 395 8.50 -19.66 -6.77
CA GLY A 395 9.09 -20.79 -7.50
C GLY A 395 9.15 -22.09 -6.69
N ASP A 396 9.51 -22.02 -5.40
CA ASP A 396 9.49 -23.16 -4.48
C ASP A 396 8.07 -23.74 -4.31
N THR A 397 7.04 -22.91 -4.14
CA THR A 397 5.65 -23.42 -4.07
C THR A 397 5.20 -24.11 -5.36
N VAL A 398 5.66 -23.66 -6.53
CA VAL A 398 5.38 -24.34 -7.80
C VAL A 398 6.09 -25.70 -7.86
N ARG A 399 7.35 -25.79 -7.39
CA ARG A 399 8.07 -27.08 -7.32
C ARG A 399 7.43 -28.05 -6.34
N ASP A 400 6.91 -27.58 -5.21
CA ASP A 400 6.17 -28.42 -4.25
C ASP A 400 4.89 -28.99 -4.89
N ILE A 401 4.15 -28.18 -5.66
CA ILE A 401 2.98 -28.65 -6.42
C ILE A 401 3.38 -29.70 -7.46
N MET A 402 4.49 -29.54 -8.18
CA MET A 402 4.98 -30.55 -9.13
C MET A 402 5.33 -31.86 -8.42
N GLN A 403 6.15 -31.83 -7.36
CA GLN A 403 6.50 -33.02 -6.59
C GLN A 403 5.29 -33.67 -5.90
N LEU A 404 4.23 -32.90 -5.60
CA LEU A 404 2.96 -33.44 -5.07
C LEU A 404 2.16 -34.19 -6.15
N LEU A 405 2.16 -33.70 -7.39
CA LEU A 405 1.51 -34.37 -8.53
C LEU A 405 2.27 -35.64 -9.00
N GLU A 406 3.56 -35.73 -8.71
CA GLU A 406 4.40 -36.92 -8.95
C GLU A 406 4.23 -38.02 -7.89
N ARG A 407 3.48 -37.79 -6.81
CA ARG A 407 3.22 -38.80 -5.77
C ARG A 407 2.40 -39.95 -6.33
N GLU A 408 2.63 -41.14 -5.76
CA GLU A 408 1.88 -42.36 -6.10
C GLU A 408 0.37 -42.12 -6.02
N THR A 409 -0.35 -42.51 -7.08
CA THR A 409 -1.79 -42.27 -7.18
C THR A 409 -2.59 -43.36 -6.45
N GLY A 410 -3.49 -42.94 -5.56
CA GLY A 410 -4.30 -43.82 -4.73
C GLY A 410 -4.06 -43.59 -3.23
N SER A 411 -4.48 -44.54 -2.40
CA SER A 411 -4.04 -44.56 -1.00
C SER A 411 -2.67 -45.22 -0.95
N SER A 412 -1.68 -44.56 -0.36
CA SER A 412 -0.24 -44.94 -0.35
C SER A 412 0.01 -46.44 -0.19
N ALA A 413 1.05 -46.95 -0.87
CA ALA A 413 1.51 -48.33 -0.72
C ALA A 413 1.67 -48.77 0.75
N SER A 414 1.33 -50.02 1.06
CA SER A 414 1.34 -50.54 2.44
C SER A 414 2.73 -50.62 3.07
N GLY A 415 3.81 -50.56 2.27
CA GLY A 415 5.19 -50.57 2.76
C GLY A 415 5.62 -49.26 3.43
N ASP A 416 5.06 -48.12 3.01
CA ASP A 416 5.46 -46.77 3.46
C ASP A 416 4.44 -46.15 4.42
N ARG A 417 3.73 -46.98 5.20
CA ARG A 417 2.65 -46.54 6.10
C ARG A 417 2.87 -46.95 7.55
N ASP A 418 3.15 -45.95 8.39
CA ASP A 418 3.15 -46.09 9.86
C ASP A 418 1.73 -46.16 10.47
N VAL A 419 0.68 -45.87 9.68
CA VAL A 419 -0.70 -45.69 10.14
C VAL A 419 -1.66 -46.52 9.28
N PRO A 420 -2.58 -47.30 9.90
CA PRO A 420 -3.61 -48.04 9.17
C PRO A 420 -4.50 -47.11 8.32
N VAL A 421 -5.01 -47.63 7.21
CA VAL A 421 -5.77 -46.85 6.21
C VAL A 421 -7.05 -46.23 6.78
N GLU A 422 -7.76 -46.99 7.62
CA GLU A 422 -9.15 -46.70 8.02
C GLU A 422 -9.27 -46.10 9.43
N MET A 423 -8.17 -46.04 10.20
CA MET A 423 -8.17 -45.54 11.58
C MET A 423 -7.21 -44.37 11.76
N SER A 424 -7.66 -43.36 12.52
CA SER A 424 -6.79 -42.26 12.97
C SER A 424 -5.55 -42.80 13.69
N PRO A 425 -4.36 -42.18 13.52
CA PRO A 425 -3.18 -42.53 14.31
C PRO A 425 -3.39 -42.34 15.82
N THR A 426 -4.39 -41.55 16.23
CA THR A 426 -4.79 -41.31 17.63
C THR A 426 -6.02 -42.11 18.08
N HIS A 427 -6.53 -43.05 17.26
CA HIS A 427 -7.69 -43.85 17.64
C HIS A 427 -7.36 -44.74 18.87
N PRO A 428 -8.22 -44.79 19.92
CA PRO A 428 -7.93 -45.57 21.12
C PRO A 428 -7.81 -47.07 20.84
N GLU A 429 -8.57 -47.58 19.88
CA GLU A 429 -8.55 -48.98 19.44
C GLU A 429 -7.67 -49.18 18.19
N ARG A 430 -6.55 -48.44 18.04
CA ARG A 430 -5.69 -48.49 16.83
C ARG A 430 -4.96 -49.82 16.62
N ARG A 431 -4.78 -50.64 17.65
CA ARG A 431 -4.13 -51.97 17.57
C ARG A 431 -5.17 -53.05 17.83
N VAL A 432 -5.73 -53.61 16.76
CA VAL A 432 -6.62 -54.78 16.72
C VAL A 432 -5.92 -55.90 15.97
#